data_AF-A0A2U7P9S6-F1
#
_entry.id   AF-A0A2U7P9S6-F1
#
_cell.length_a   1.000
_cell.length_b   1.000
_cell.length_c   1.000
_cell.angle_alpha   90.00
_cell.angle_beta   90.00
_cell.angle_gamma   90.00
#
_symmetry.space_group_name_H-M   'P 1'
#
loop_
_entity.id
_entity.type
_entity.pdbx_description
1 polymer ?
#
loop_
_entity_poly.entity_id
_entity_poly.type
_entity_poly.pdbx_seq_one_letter_code
_entity_poly.pdbx_strand_id
1 'polypeptide(L)'
;MRNRKTDFKKTVKNVFSNFKFEILNLNLSRSLTVIGAIIGIVSLFMDWITDSVNGEKTSWNSFNAITGNSGYIIIILLILIIALTFGSNYKEKMKLYSEIDVKNYTFILFTGILMIVISIICTSFSVGLEIFSKEVKYGNGLILCTVSAILIIIGGYITRKEFYKNSSEIILEKLSQERRKEKKKSNLSLPF
;
A
#
# COMPACT_ATOMS: atom_id res chain seq x y z
N MET A 1 -20.11 18.14 -35.34
CA MET A 1 -20.28 17.72 -33.93
C MET A 1 -19.18 16.73 -33.58
N ARG A 2 -18.22 17.14 -32.74
CA ARG A 2 -17.08 16.32 -32.33
C ARG A 2 -17.58 15.21 -31.39
N ASN A 3 -17.47 13.95 -31.82
CA ASN A 3 -18.05 12.79 -31.14
C ASN A 3 -17.37 12.57 -29.77
N ARG A 4 -17.95 13.12 -28.70
CA ARG A 4 -17.44 13.00 -27.32
C ARG A 4 -17.20 11.55 -26.90
N LYS A 5 -18.00 10.60 -27.43
CA LYS A 5 -17.84 9.16 -27.16
C LYS A 5 -16.54 8.58 -27.74
N THR A 6 -16.11 8.98 -28.94
CA THR A 6 -14.83 8.51 -29.51
C THR A 6 -13.63 9.19 -28.87
N ASP A 7 -13.74 10.47 -28.48
CA ASP A 7 -12.68 11.16 -27.73
C ASP A 7 -12.50 10.52 -26.35
N PHE A 8 -13.58 10.21 -25.62
CA PHE A 8 -13.49 9.50 -24.34
C PHE A 8 -12.90 8.10 -24.50
N LYS A 9 -13.33 7.34 -25.52
CA LYS A 9 -12.78 6.01 -25.80
C LYS A 9 -11.29 6.08 -26.16
N LYS A 10 -10.84 7.14 -26.87
CA LYS A 10 -9.42 7.42 -27.13
C LYS A 10 -8.67 7.80 -25.86
N THR A 11 -9.25 8.64 -24.99
CA THR A 11 -8.64 9.04 -23.72
C THR A 11 -8.49 7.84 -22.80
N VAL A 12 -9.55 7.03 -22.62
CA VAL A 12 -9.50 5.78 -21.86
C VAL A 12 -8.48 4.83 -22.47
N LYS A 13 -8.51 4.61 -23.79
CA LYS A 13 -7.53 3.73 -24.45
C LYS A 13 -6.09 4.23 -24.32
N ASN A 14 -5.85 5.54 -24.39
CA ASN A 14 -4.52 6.14 -24.20
C ASN A 14 -4.07 6.10 -22.74
N VAL A 15 -4.96 6.32 -21.78
CA VAL A 15 -4.68 6.16 -20.35
C VAL A 15 -4.32 4.70 -20.09
N PHE A 16 -5.15 3.74 -20.51
CA PHE A 16 -4.87 2.31 -20.34
C PHE A 16 -3.65 1.81 -21.14
N SER A 17 -3.34 2.38 -22.31
CA SER A 17 -2.16 2.00 -23.10
C SER A 17 -0.86 2.62 -22.57
N ASN A 18 -0.93 3.81 -21.96
CA ASN A 18 0.20 4.39 -21.21
C ASN A 18 0.35 3.74 -19.83
N PHE A 19 -0.72 3.17 -19.28
CA PHE A 19 -0.71 2.20 -18.19
C PHE A 19 -0.25 0.81 -18.63
N LYS A 20 0.33 0.63 -19.84
CA LYS A 20 1.08 -0.58 -20.18
C LYS A 20 2.05 -0.84 -19.03
N PHE A 21 1.80 -1.95 -18.35
CA PHE A 21 2.26 -2.29 -17.03
C PHE A 21 3.79 -2.19 -16.89
N GLU A 22 4.29 -1.02 -16.46
CA GLU A 22 5.52 -0.93 -15.65
C GLU A 22 5.36 -1.63 -14.29
N ILE A 23 4.16 -2.15 -13.97
CA ILE A 23 3.94 -3.05 -12.84
C ILE A 23 4.87 -4.28 -12.88
N LEU A 24 5.24 -4.74 -14.08
CA LEU A 24 6.24 -5.81 -14.27
C LEU A 24 7.69 -5.35 -14.05
N ASN A 25 7.92 -4.03 -13.98
CA ASN A 25 9.24 -3.41 -13.75
C ASN A 25 9.31 -2.72 -12.36
N LEU A 26 8.32 -2.94 -11.50
CA LEU A 26 8.33 -2.48 -10.13
C LEU A 26 9.24 -3.38 -9.29
N ASN A 27 10.05 -2.77 -8.43
CA ASN A 27 10.79 -3.49 -7.39
C ASN A 27 9.82 -4.36 -6.58
N LEU A 28 10.27 -5.56 -6.18
CA LEU A 28 9.48 -6.57 -5.47
C LEU A 28 8.62 -5.97 -4.34
N SER A 29 9.20 -5.05 -3.57
CA SER A 29 8.51 -4.32 -2.50
C SER A 29 7.26 -3.57 -2.98
N ARG A 30 7.36 -2.81 -4.07
CA ARG A 30 6.25 -2.03 -4.63
C ARG A 30 5.20 -2.95 -5.25
N SER A 31 5.63 -4.00 -5.94
CA SER A 31 4.75 -5.02 -6.51
C SER A 31 3.90 -5.71 -5.44
N LEU A 32 4.52 -6.11 -4.32
CA LEU A 32 3.81 -6.70 -3.18
C LEU A 32 2.77 -5.74 -2.58
N THR A 33 3.12 -4.47 -2.40
CA THR A 33 2.20 -3.45 -1.88
C THR A 33 1.01 -3.22 -2.83
N VAL A 34 1.24 -3.17 -4.15
CA VAL A 34 0.17 -3.00 -5.15
C VAL A 34 -0.73 -4.24 -5.22
N ILE A 35 -0.15 -5.44 -5.26
CA ILE A 35 -0.91 -6.70 -5.25
C ILE A 35 -1.75 -6.78 -3.97
N GLY A 36 -1.16 -6.48 -2.82
CA GLY A 36 -1.86 -6.41 -1.54
C GLY A 36 -3.02 -5.42 -1.60
N ALA A 37 -2.81 -4.22 -2.16
CA ALA A 37 -3.86 -3.22 -2.28
C ALA A 37 -5.00 -3.63 -3.23
N ILE A 38 -4.69 -4.29 -4.35
CA ILE A 38 -5.71 -4.82 -5.27
C ILE A 38 -6.54 -5.91 -4.58
N ILE A 39 -5.90 -6.86 -3.90
CA ILE A 39 -6.59 -7.89 -3.11
C ILE A 39 -7.48 -7.24 -2.05
N GLY A 40 -6.98 -6.18 -1.40
CA GLY A 40 -7.75 -5.40 -0.43
C GLY A 40 -8.99 -4.76 -1.05
N ILE A 41 -8.87 -4.14 -2.23
CA ILE A 41 -10.03 -3.53 -2.92
C ILE A 41 -11.06 -4.61 -3.25
N VAL A 42 -10.63 -5.75 -3.79
CA VAL A 42 -11.55 -6.87 -4.10
C VAL A 42 -12.24 -7.37 -2.83
N SER A 43 -11.51 -7.47 -1.72
CA SER A 43 -12.05 -7.97 -0.46
C SER A 43 -13.16 -7.08 0.12
N LEU A 44 -13.14 -5.77 -0.14
CA LEU A 44 -14.17 -4.84 0.34
C LEU A 44 -15.57 -5.12 -0.20
N PHE A 45 -15.66 -5.67 -1.42
CA PHE A 45 -16.92 -5.95 -2.09
C PHE A 45 -17.43 -7.37 -1.81
N MET A 46 -16.61 -8.22 -1.19
CA MET A 46 -17.00 -9.57 -0.81
C MET A 46 -17.72 -9.58 0.54
N ASP A 47 -18.31 -10.72 0.88
CA ASP A 47 -19.00 -10.91 2.15
C ASP A 47 -18.00 -10.85 3.30
N TRP A 48 -18.21 -9.91 4.22
CA TRP A 48 -17.43 -9.75 5.45
C TRP A 48 -18.08 -10.44 6.63
N ILE A 49 -19.41 -10.34 6.69
CA ILE A 49 -20.24 -10.99 7.69
C ILE A 49 -21.33 -11.74 6.94
N THR A 50 -21.54 -13.00 7.31
CA THR A 50 -22.60 -13.85 6.79
C THR A 50 -23.44 -14.36 7.95
N ASP A 51 -24.76 -14.26 7.83
CA ASP A 51 -25.72 -14.82 8.76
C ASP A 51 -26.57 -15.87 8.03
N SER A 52 -26.98 -16.90 8.75
CA SER A 52 -27.83 -17.96 8.27
C SER A 52 -29.00 -18.10 9.22
N VAL A 53 -30.09 -17.37 8.94
CA VAL A 53 -31.33 -17.49 9.70
C VAL A 53 -32.29 -18.35 8.91
N ASN A 54 -32.70 -19.49 9.45
CA ASN A 54 -33.68 -20.41 8.84
C ASN A 54 -33.32 -20.85 7.40
N GLY A 55 -32.04 -20.99 7.08
CA GLY A 55 -31.56 -21.45 5.77
C GLY A 55 -31.43 -20.35 4.70
N GLU A 56 -31.91 -19.14 4.96
CA GLU A 56 -31.65 -17.98 4.11
C GLU A 56 -30.32 -17.33 4.51
N LYS A 57 -29.37 -17.31 3.57
CA LYS A 57 -28.07 -16.67 3.76
C LYS A 57 -28.20 -15.18 3.52
N THR A 58 -27.99 -14.40 4.56
CA THR A 58 -27.85 -12.94 4.44
C THR A 58 -26.36 -12.62 4.53
N SER A 59 -25.85 -11.82 3.60
CA SER A 59 -24.45 -11.42 3.61
C SER A 59 -24.29 -9.91 3.52
N TRP A 60 -23.29 -9.41 4.25
CA TRP A 60 -22.97 -7.99 4.30
C TRP A 60 -21.50 -7.79 3.99
N ASN A 61 -21.23 -6.90 3.04
CA ASN A 61 -19.89 -6.46 2.68
C ASN A 61 -19.42 -5.31 3.59
N SER A 62 -18.18 -4.86 3.39
CA SER A 62 -17.53 -3.84 4.22
C SER A 62 -18.21 -2.47 4.24
N PHE A 63 -19.07 -2.17 3.26
CA PHE A 63 -19.76 -0.87 3.14
C PHE A 63 -21.11 -0.86 3.88
N ASN A 64 -21.50 -1.97 4.50
CA ASN A 64 -22.74 -2.05 5.24
C ASN A 64 -22.60 -1.43 6.65
N ALA A 65 -23.71 -0.92 7.19
CA ALA A 65 -23.75 -0.38 8.54
C ALA A 65 -23.44 -1.46 9.60
N ILE A 66 -23.83 -2.71 9.36
CA ILE A 66 -23.54 -3.84 10.26
C ILE A 66 -22.03 -4.09 10.39
N THR A 67 -21.28 -3.87 9.31
CA THR A 67 -19.81 -3.98 9.29
C THR A 67 -19.11 -2.66 9.67
N GLY A 68 -19.87 -1.72 10.25
CA GLY A 68 -19.36 -0.42 10.71
C GLY A 68 -18.95 0.54 9.59
N ASN A 69 -19.40 0.34 8.35
CA ASN A 69 -19.01 1.15 7.19
C ASN A 69 -17.48 1.22 6.99
N SER A 70 -16.76 0.19 7.45
CA SER A 70 -15.29 0.12 7.43
C SER A 70 -14.71 0.21 6.02
N GLY A 71 -15.45 -0.22 5.00
CA GLY A 71 -15.06 -0.17 3.60
C GLY A 71 -14.71 1.24 3.10
N TYR A 72 -15.40 2.29 3.56
CA TYR A 72 -15.10 3.66 3.14
C TYR A 72 -13.74 4.16 3.63
N ILE A 73 -13.36 3.80 4.85
CA ILE A 73 -12.05 4.17 5.40
C ILE A 73 -10.95 3.39 4.70
N ILE A 74 -11.14 2.07 4.52
CA ILE A 74 -10.13 1.21 3.91
C ILE A 74 -9.91 1.57 2.45
N ILE A 75 -10.96 1.85 1.67
CA ILE A 75 -10.78 2.18 0.24
C ILE A 75 -9.99 3.47 0.03
N ILE A 76 -10.20 4.49 0.87
CA ILE A 76 -9.43 5.74 0.83
C ILE A 76 -7.95 5.45 1.10
N LEU A 77 -7.66 4.64 2.12
CA LEU A 77 -6.28 4.27 2.48
C LEU A 77 -5.59 3.45 1.38
N LEU A 78 -6.30 2.50 0.76
CA LEU A 78 -5.79 1.69 -0.34
C LEU A 78 -5.49 2.54 -1.58
N ILE A 79 -6.37 3.49 -1.93
CA ILE A 79 -6.13 4.46 -3.00
C ILE A 79 -4.90 5.31 -2.69
N LEU A 80 -4.75 5.77 -1.44
CA LEU A 80 -3.62 6.61 -1.02
C LEU A 80 -2.30 5.83 -1.10
N ILE A 81 -2.25 4.56 -0.68
CA ILE A 81 -1.07 3.70 -0.85
C ILE A 81 -0.74 3.54 -2.33
N ILE A 82 -1.72 3.24 -3.18
CA ILE A 82 -1.49 3.06 -4.62
C ILE A 82 -0.88 4.35 -5.19
N ALA A 83 -1.46 5.51 -4.86
CA ALA A 83 -0.94 6.81 -5.26
C ALA A 83 0.48 7.07 -4.75
N LEU A 84 0.82 6.72 -3.50
CA LEU A 84 2.17 6.87 -2.96
C LEU A 84 3.19 5.90 -3.59
N THR A 85 2.74 4.69 -3.91
CA THR A 85 3.58 3.64 -4.49
C THR A 85 4.00 4.02 -5.91
N PHE A 86 3.05 4.47 -6.73
CA PHE A 86 3.33 4.96 -8.09
C PHE A 86 3.90 6.39 -8.11
N GLY A 87 3.48 7.25 -7.17
CA GLY A 87 3.96 8.63 -7.03
C GLY A 87 5.41 8.75 -6.56
N SER A 88 6.00 7.65 -6.05
CA SER A 88 7.41 7.61 -5.66
C SER A 88 8.38 7.88 -6.82
N ASN A 89 8.00 7.57 -8.06
CA ASN A 89 8.80 7.92 -9.25
C ASN A 89 8.79 9.44 -9.55
N TYR A 90 7.83 10.20 -9.02
CA TYR A 90 7.76 11.66 -9.16
C TYR A 90 8.41 12.41 -7.97
N LYS A 91 8.75 11.71 -6.87
CA LYS A 91 9.36 12.31 -5.68
C LYS A 91 10.79 12.78 -5.89
N GLU A 92 11.55 12.23 -6.84
CA GLU A 92 12.87 12.78 -7.19
C GLU A 92 12.78 14.23 -7.70
N LYS A 93 11.65 14.62 -8.31
CA LYS A 93 11.39 16.01 -8.72
C LYS A 93 10.84 16.89 -7.58
N MET A 94 10.05 16.34 -6.66
CA MET A 94 9.48 17.11 -5.54
C MET A 94 10.40 17.26 -4.32
N LYS A 95 11.39 16.37 -4.12
CA LYS A 95 12.41 16.52 -3.07
C LYS A 95 13.26 17.78 -3.23
N LEU A 96 13.27 18.38 -4.42
CA LEU A 96 13.89 19.69 -4.66
C LEU A 96 13.12 20.87 -4.04
N TYR A 97 11.87 20.68 -3.59
CA TYR A 97 10.98 21.79 -3.23
C TYR A 97 10.24 21.67 -1.88
N SER A 98 10.51 20.64 -1.06
CA SER A 98 9.86 20.48 0.25
C SER A 98 10.75 19.74 1.26
N GLU A 99 10.87 20.29 2.47
CA GLU A 99 11.62 19.73 3.62
C GLU A 99 10.89 18.56 4.32
N ILE A 100 9.67 18.23 3.89
CA ILE A 100 8.86 17.19 4.52
C ILE A 100 9.26 15.81 3.96
N ASP A 101 10.22 15.14 4.62
CA ASP A 101 10.68 13.79 4.25
C ASP A 101 9.75 12.71 4.85
N VAL A 102 8.47 12.70 4.44
CA VAL A 102 7.55 11.60 4.80
C VAL A 102 8.01 10.36 4.06
N LYS A 103 8.63 9.46 4.83
CA LYS A 103 9.10 8.15 4.35
C LYS A 103 7.88 7.31 3.97
N ASN A 104 7.70 7.07 2.67
CA ASN A 104 6.55 6.34 2.11
C ASN A 104 6.28 5.00 2.81
N TYR A 105 7.36 4.30 3.20
CA TYR A 105 7.23 3.01 3.90
C TYR A 105 6.51 3.12 5.24
N THR A 106 6.63 4.25 5.96
CA THR A 106 5.95 4.46 7.24
C THR A 106 4.44 4.51 7.05
N PHE A 107 3.97 5.21 6.01
CA PHE A 107 2.55 5.29 5.68
C PHE A 107 1.98 3.95 5.20
N ILE A 108 2.75 3.23 4.38
CA ILE A 108 2.39 1.87 3.92
C ILE A 108 2.23 0.92 5.12
N LEU A 109 3.20 0.90 6.03
CA LEU A 109 3.15 0.08 7.25
C LEU A 109 1.98 0.48 8.15
N PHE A 110 1.79 1.78 8.40
CA PHE A 110 0.70 2.28 9.23
C PHE A 110 -0.66 1.82 8.70
N THR A 111 -0.88 1.95 7.40
CA THR A 111 -2.13 1.53 6.76
C THR A 111 -2.37 0.03 6.87
N GLY A 112 -1.34 -0.79 6.62
CA GLY A 112 -1.45 -2.25 6.78
C GLY A 112 -1.79 -2.63 8.23
N ILE A 113 -1.16 -2.00 9.22
CA ILE A 113 -1.47 -2.21 10.64
C ILE A 113 -2.91 -1.80 10.94
N LEU A 114 -3.36 -0.65 10.44
CA LEU A 114 -4.72 -0.16 10.65
C LEU A 114 -5.76 -1.13 10.06
N MET A 115 -5.50 -1.70 8.88
CA MET A 115 -6.36 -2.73 8.29
C MET A 115 -6.45 -4.00 9.16
N ILE A 116 -5.34 -4.42 9.79
CA ILE A 116 -5.36 -5.54 10.76
C ILE A 116 -6.23 -5.17 11.96
N VAL A 117 -6.06 -3.98 12.54
CA VAL A 117 -6.85 -3.53 13.70
C VAL A 117 -8.34 -3.52 13.37
N ILE A 118 -8.73 -2.99 12.21
CA ILE A 118 -10.13 -3.00 11.77
C ILE A 118 -10.65 -4.43 11.60
N SER A 119 -9.84 -5.32 11.02
CA SER A 119 -10.22 -6.73 10.84
C SER A 119 -10.43 -7.45 12.18
N ILE A 120 -9.58 -7.17 13.19
CA ILE A 120 -9.74 -7.68 14.56
C ILE A 120 -11.03 -7.16 15.17
N ILE A 121 -11.29 -5.84 15.11
CA ILE A 121 -12.51 -5.23 15.66
C ILE A 121 -13.76 -5.86 15.03
N CYS A 122 -13.79 -6.03 13.71
CA CYS A 122 -14.92 -6.65 13.01
C CYS A 122 -15.10 -8.12 13.40
N THR A 123 -13.99 -8.86 13.61
CA THR A 123 -14.03 -10.26 14.04
C THR A 123 -14.57 -10.36 15.46
N SER A 124 -14.06 -9.56 16.40
CA SER A 124 -14.55 -9.51 17.79
C SER A 124 -16.01 -9.10 17.87
N PHE A 125 -16.45 -8.15 17.02
CA PHE A 125 -17.85 -7.76 16.93
C PHE A 125 -18.73 -8.91 16.42
N SER A 126 -18.27 -9.65 15.40
CA SER A 126 -19.00 -10.81 14.86
C SER A 126 -19.17 -11.90 15.91
N VAL A 127 -18.12 -12.21 16.68
CA VAL A 127 -18.18 -13.15 17.82
C VAL A 127 -19.12 -12.63 18.90
N GLY A 128 -19.11 -11.32 19.18
CA GLY A 128 -20.06 -10.71 20.12
C GLY A 128 -21.52 -10.86 19.69
N LEU A 129 -21.80 -10.78 18.38
CA LEU A 129 -23.15 -11.00 17.84
C LEU A 129 -23.61 -12.46 17.95
N GLU A 130 -22.67 -13.41 17.87
CA GLU A 130 -22.94 -14.84 18.04
C GLU A 130 -23.46 -15.17 19.45
N ILE A 131 -22.95 -14.45 20.47
CA ILE A 131 -23.41 -14.58 21.87
C ILE A 131 -24.91 -14.21 22.02
N PHE A 132 -25.44 -13.34 21.15
CA PHE A 132 -26.85 -12.95 21.13
C PHE A 132 -27.72 -13.85 20.23
N SER A 133 -27.29 -15.10 19.99
CA SER A 133 -28.06 -16.14 19.27
C SER A 133 -28.33 -15.86 17.79
N LYS A 134 -27.45 -15.11 17.11
CA LYS A 134 -27.42 -15.06 15.64
C LYS A 134 -26.31 -15.96 15.13
N GLU A 135 -26.55 -16.79 14.11
CA GLU A 135 -25.54 -17.63 13.47
C GLU A 135 -24.62 -16.80 12.55
N VAL A 136 -23.91 -15.85 13.15
CA VAL A 136 -23.07 -14.88 12.44
C VAL A 136 -21.67 -15.44 12.29
N LYS A 137 -21.23 -15.61 11.05
CA LYS A 137 -19.88 -16.06 10.68
C LYS A 137 -19.12 -14.97 9.93
N TYR A 138 -17.80 -14.99 10.10
CA TYR A 138 -16.89 -14.16 9.29
C TYR A 138 -16.82 -14.70 7.86
N GLY A 139 -16.99 -13.79 6.90
CA GLY A 139 -16.97 -14.09 5.47
C GLY A 139 -15.57 -14.00 4.84
N ASN A 140 -15.47 -14.48 3.61
CA ASN A 140 -14.21 -14.53 2.86
C ASN A 140 -13.59 -13.15 2.60
N GLY A 141 -14.39 -12.09 2.54
CA GLY A 141 -13.91 -10.72 2.37
C GLY A 141 -13.07 -10.24 3.55
N LEU A 142 -13.42 -10.63 4.78
CA LEU A 142 -12.66 -10.27 5.97
C LEU A 142 -11.31 -11.02 6.03
N ILE A 143 -11.30 -12.29 5.62
CA ILE A 143 -10.09 -13.10 5.48
C ILE A 143 -9.16 -12.47 4.43
N LEU A 144 -9.68 -12.15 3.25
CA LEU A 144 -8.91 -11.51 2.17
C LEU A 144 -8.41 -10.11 2.55
N CYS A 145 -9.18 -9.35 3.32
CA CYS A 145 -8.73 -8.08 3.90
C CYS A 145 -7.50 -8.27 4.80
N THR A 146 -7.51 -9.31 5.63
CA THR A 146 -6.38 -9.64 6.51
C THR A 146 -5.15 -10.06 5.71
N VAL A 147 -5.32 -10.91 4.70
CA VAL A 147 -4.23 -11.32 3.79
C VAL A 147 -3.66 -10.11 3.03
N SER A 148 -4.52 -9.22 2.54
CA SER A 148 -4.14 -7.96 1.91
C SER A 148 -3.27 -7.11 2.84
N ALA A 149 -3.69 -6.95 4.09
CA ALA A 149 -2.97 -6.19 5.10
C ALA A 149 -1.56 -6.77 5.36
N ILE A 150 -1.44 -8.09 5.46
CA ILE A 150 -0.14 -8.77 5.62
C ILE A 150 0.78 -8.49 4.43
N LEU A 151 0.27 -8.60 3.20
CA LEU A 151 1.05 -8.31 1.99
C LEU A 151 1.52 -6.85 1.96
N ILE A 152 0.66 -5.90 2.35
CA ILE A 152 1.00 -4.48 2.43
C ILE A 152 2.10 -4.25 3.48
N ILE A 153 2.02 -4.90 4.64
CA ILE A 153 3.04 -4.80 5.70
C ILE A 153 4.39 -5.36 5.22
N ILE A 154 4.39 -6.55 4.61
CA ILE A 154 5.60 -7.15 4.07
C ILE A 154 6.21 -6.24 3.00
N GLY A 155 5.38 -5.73 2.07
CA GLY A 155 5.81 -4.78 1.04
C GLY A 155 6.48 -3.54 1.66
N GLY A 156 5.83 -2.91 2.65
CA GLY A 156 6.36 -1.75 3.38
C GLY A 156 7.63 -2.04 4.18
N TYR A 157 7.74 -3.23 4.79
CA TYR A 157 8.94 -3.65 5.51
C TYR A 157 10.14 -3.83 4.57
N ILE A 158 9.92 -4.43 3.39
CA ILE A 158 10.96 -4.55 2.38
C ILE A 158 11.36 -3.15 1.86
N THR A 159 10.39 -2.24 1.64
CA THR A 159 10.69 -0.84 1.25
C THR A 159 11.60 -0.17 2.29
N ARG A 160 11.31 -0.39 3.58
CA ARG A 160 12.13 0.13 4.67
C ARG A 160 13.55 -0.42 4.60
N LYS A 161 13.71 -1.74 4.43
CA LYS A 161 15.02 -2.39 4.35
C LYS A 161 15.85 -1.86 3.16
N GLU A 162 15.23 -1.70 2.00
CA GLU A 162 15.85 -1.11 0.81
C GLU A 162 16.31 0.34 1.07
N PHE A 163 15.47 1.16 1.71
CA PHE A 163 15.81 2.54 2.04
C PHE A 163 17.04 2.65 2.95
N TYR A 164 17.14 1.83 4.00
CA TYR A 164 18.29 1.83 4.91
C TYR A 164 19.56 1.30 4.24
N LYS A 165 19.45 0.32 3.35
CA LYS A 165 20.59 -0.20 2.58
C LYS A 165 21.16 0.90 1.68
N ASN A 166 20.32 1.54 0.88
CA ASN A 166 20.75 2.60 -0.04
C ASN A 166 21.33 3.80 0.72
N SER A 167 20.72 4.19 1.83
CA SER A 167 21.25 5.29 2.67
C SER A 167 22.63 4.97 3.24
N SER A 168 22.85 3.73 3.69
CA SER A 168 24.14 3.27 4.21
C SER A 168 25.21 3.24 3.12
N GLU A 169 24.87 2.77 1.92
CA GLU A 169 25.78 2.75 0.76
C GLU A 169 26.21 4.17 0.37
N ILE A 170 25.28 5.14 0.32
CA ILE A 170 25.59 6.54 0.04
C ILE A 170 26.53 7.14 1.08
N ILE A 171 26.32 6.84 2.37
CA ILE A 171 27.19 7.31 3.46
C ILE A 171 28.58 6.69 3.35
N LEU A 172 28.67 5.39 3.09
CA LEU A 172 29.93 4.68 2.86
C LEU A 172 30.69 5.23 1.66
N GLU A 173 29.99 5.53 0.57
CA GLU A 173 30.58 6.12 -0.62
C GLU A 173 31.15 7.52 -0.34
N LYS A 174 30.39 8.38 0.34
CA LYS A 174 30.86 9.71 0.79
C LYS A 174 32.11 9.60 1.70
N LEU A 175 32.07 8.74 2.70
CA LEU A 175 33.21 8.49 3.60
C LEU A 175 34.44 7.96 2.85
N SER A 176 34.24 7.12 1.82
CA SER A 176 35.33 6.60 0.99
C SER A 176 35.96 7.70 0.12
N GLN A 177 35.14 8.62 -0.41
CA GLN A 177 35.61 9.77 -1.18
C GLN A 177 36.37 10.77 -0.31
N GLU A 178 35.90 11.02 0.92
CA GLU A 178 36.62 11.85 1.90
C GLU A 178 37.98 11.25 2.27
N ARG A 179 38.03 9.95 2.61
CA ARG A 179 39.31 9.25 2.87
C ARG A 179 40.27 9.28 1.68
N ARG A 180 39.77 9.18 0.44
CA ARG A 180 40.61 9.31 -0.77
C ARG A 180 41.14 10.74 -0.94
N LYS A 181 40.34 11.76 -0.61
CA LYS A 181 40.78 13.18 -0.63
C LYS A 181 41.86 13.44 0.42
N GLU A 182 41.71 12.90 1.63
CA GLU A 182 42.72 13.02 2.68
C GLU A 182 44.05 12.35 2.30
N LYS A 183 44.02 11.12 1.77
CA LYS A 183 45.22 10.44 1.28
C LYS A 183 45.91 11.19 0.13
N LYS A 184 45.16 11.85 -0.75
CA LYS A 184 45.74 12.72 -1.78
C LYS A 184 46.42 13.95 -1.18
N LYS A 185 45.85 14.56 -0.13
CA LYS A 185 46.48 15.67 0.59
C LYS A 185 47.74 15.25 1.34
N SER A 186 47.78 14.07 1.96
CA SER A 186 48.97 13.58 2.67
C SER A 186 50.13 13.21 1.74
N ASN A 187 49.84 12.80 0.49
CA ASN A 187 50.85 12.47 -0.52
C ASN A 187 51.42 13.69 -1.26
N LEU A 188 50.85 14.88 -1.06
CA LEU A 188 51.53 16.14 -1.39
C LEU A 188 52.54 16.43 -0.26
N SER A 189 53.70 15.78 -0.34
CA SER A 189 54.86 16.16 0.47
C SER A 189 55.21 17.62 0.18
N LEU A 190 55.39 18.39 1.26
CA LEU A 190 55.90 19.76 1.17
C LEU A 190 57.24 19.75 0.43
N PRO A 191 57.47 20.71 -0.49
CA PRO A 191 58.77 20.88 -1.11
C PRO A 191 59.73 21.37 -0.02
N PHE A 192 60.56 20.46 0.47
CA PHE A 192 61.80 20.79 1.15
C PHE A 192 62.94 20.60 0.16
#